data_AF-X0WI66-F1
#
_entry.id   AF-X0WI66-F1
#
_cell.length_a   1.000
_cell.length_b   1.000
_cell.length_c   1.000
_cell.angle_alpha   90.00
_cell.angle_beta   90.00
_cell.angle_gamma   90.00
#
_symmetry.space_group_name_H-M   'P 1'
#
loop_
_entity.id
_entity.type
_entity.pdbx_description
1 polymer ?
#
loop_
_entity_poly.entity_id
_entity_poly.type
_entity_poly.pdbx_seq_one_letter_code
_entity_poly.pdbx_strand_id
1 'polypeptide(L)' 'IGVGPTFSYYEFEQPMENRLTDEEWRKILDSNPPPEPEWIESFSCNK' A
#
# COMPACT_ATOMS: atom_id res chain seq x y z
N ILE A 1 -22.75 -7.89 -11.83
CA ILE A 1 -21.83 -7.29 -10.83
C ILE A 1 -20.57 -6.92 -11.57
N GLY A 2 -20.29 -5.62 -11.72
CA GLY A 2 -19.02 -5.17 -12.28
C GLY A 2 -18.00 -5.04 -11.15
N VAL A 3 -16.84 -5.67 -11.29
CA VAL A 3 -15.73 -5.53 -10.32
C VAL A 3 -14.69 -4.64 -11.01
N GLY A 4 -14.67 -3.35 -10.64
CA GLY A 4 -13.63 -2.43 -11.11
C GLY A 4 -12.34 -2.63 -10.31
N PRO A 5 -11.17 -2.33 -10.89
CA PRO A 5 -9.92 -2.37 -10.14
C PRO A 5 -9.98 -1.38 -8.97
N THR A 6 -9.48 -1.81 -7.81
CA THR A 6 -9.31 -0.99 -6.61
C THR A 6 -7.82 -0.92 -6.31
N PHE A 7 -7.35 0.24 -5.87
CA PHE A 7 -5.95 0.46 -5.48
C PHE A 7 -5.87 0.55 -3.95
N SER A 8 -4.80 -0.01 -3.37
CA SER A 8 -4.43 0.20 -1.97
C SER A 8 -3.50 1.40 -1.84
N TYR A 9 -3.59 2.10 -0.71
CA TYR A 9 -2.73 3.25 -0.37
C TYR A 9 -1.94 2.95 0.91
N TYR A 10 -0.64 3.26 0.88
CA TYR A 10 0.29 3.01 1.98
C TYR A 10 1.12 4.25 2.26
N GLU A 11 1.39 4.51 3.54
CA GLU A 11 2.25 5.58 4.03
C GLU A 11 3.22 5.02 5.07
N PHE A 12 4.50 5.33 4.94
CA PHE A 12 5.56 4.90 5.86
C PHE A 12 6.80 5.80 5.68
N GLU A 13 7.61 5.90 6.72
CA GLU A 13 8.87 6.63 6.66
C GLU A 13 9.93 5.82 5.88
N GLN A 14 10.67 6.50 4.99
CA GLN A 14 11.76 5.87 4.27
C GLN A 14 12.97 6.81 4.19
N PRO A 15 14.16 6.41 4.69
CA PRO A 15 15.33 7.27 4.71
C PRO A 15 15.76 7.69 3.30
N MET A 16 16.13 8.96 3.17
CA MET A 16 16.51 9.53 1.87
C MET A 16 17.77 8.88 1.28
N GLU A 17 18.67 8.41 2.14
CA GLU A 17 19.88 7.65 1.76
C GLU A 17 19.56 6.29 1.12
N ASN A 18 18.37 5.74 1.40
CA ASN A 18 17.90 4.46 0.89
C ASN A 18 16.62 4.63 0.06
N ARG A 19 16.68 5.51 -0.94
CA ARG A 19 15.56 5.73 -1.86
C ARG A 19 15.26 4.46 -2.64
N LEU A 20 14.02 3.98 -2.50
CA LEU A 20 13.54 2.78 -3.17
C LEU A 20 13.34 3.01 -4.67
N THR A 21 13.68 2.00 -5.45
CA THR A 21 13.22 1.81 -6.83
C THR A 21 11.81 1.20 -6.87
N ASP A 22 11.14 1.27 -8.02
CA ASP A 22 9.85 0.61 -8.23
C ASP A 22 9.88 -0.90 -7.92
N GLU A 23 10.97 -1.59 -8.29
CA GLU A 23 11.11 -3.03 -8.06
C GLU A 23 11.28 -3.37 -6.58
N GLU A 24 12.06 -2.58 -5.85
CA GLU A 24 12.24 -2.74 -4.42
C GLU A 24 10.94 -2.43 -3.66
N TRP A 25 10.21 -1.40 -4.10
CA TRP A 25 8.90 -1.07 -3.56
C TRP A 25 7.92 -2.24 -3.72
N ARG A 26 7.84 -2.85 -4.92
CA ARG A 26 6.99 -4.04 -5.14
C ARG A 26 7.37 -5.22 -4.26
N LYS A 27 8.66 -5.48 -4.05
CA LYS A 27 9.12 -6.56 -3.17
C LYS A 27 8.67 -6.39 -1.72
N ILE A 28 8.64 -5.15 -1.22
CA ILE A 28 8.12 -4.84 0.12
C ILE A 28 6.64 -5.21 0.20
N LEU A 29 5.85 -4.81 -0.81
CA LEU A 29 4.42 -5.12 -0.87
C LEU A 29 4.14 -6.64 -0.91
N ASP A 30 4.97 -7.41 -1.62
CA ASP A 30 4.82 -8.87 -1.73
C ASP A 30 5.21 -9.61 -0.44
N SER A 31 6.15 -9.07 0.34
CA SER A 31 6.75 -9.77 1.49
C SER A 31 6.16 -9.34 2.83
N ASN A 32 6.10 -8.04 3.08
CA ASN A 32 5.63 -7.45 4.32
C ASN A 32 5.14 -6.02 4.04
N PRO A 33 3.92 -5.87 3.51
CA PRO A 33 3.38 -4.56 3.17
C PRO A 33 3.25 -3.69 4.43
N PRO A 34 3.47 -2.37 4.33
CA PRO A 34 3.20 -1.44 5.42
C PRO A 34 1.72 -1.50 5.83
N PRO A 35 1.39 -1.12 7.08
CA PRO A 35 0.00 -1.03 7.50
C PRO A 35 -0.75 0.02 6.68
N GLU A 36 -2.01 -0.29 6.37
CA GLU A 36 -2.92 0.69 5.78
C GLU A 36 -3.31 1.74 6.85
N PRO A 37 -3.43 3.03 6.48
CA PRO A 37 -3.94 4.05 7.40
C PRO A 37 -5.37 3.75 7.87
N GLU A 38 -5.66 4.03 9.14
CA GLU A 38 -6.97 3.76 9.76
C GLU A 38 -8.15 4.39 9.01
N TRP A 39 -7.95 5.54 8.36
CA TRP A 39 -9.01 6.22 7.62
C TRP A 39 -9.51 5.44 6.40
N ILE A 40 -8.71 4.51 5.85
CA ILE A 40 -9.11 3.67 4.70
C ILE A 40 -10.30 2.78 5.05
N GLU A 41 -10.43 2.36 6.30
CA GLU A 41 -11.55 1.51 6.75
C GLU A 41 -12.92 2.14 6.46
N SER A 42 -13.00 3.47 6.45
CA SER A 42 -14.24 4.20 6.15
C SER A 42 -14.63 4.17 4.66
N PHE A 43 -13.71 3.79 3.78
CA PHE A 43 -13.89 3.77 2.32
C PHE A 43 -13.81 2.36 1.72
N SER A 44 -13.26 1.38 2.46
CA SER A 44 -13.23 -0.01 2.04
C SER A 44 -14.59 -0.67 2.20
N CYS A 45 -15.14 -1.22 1.11
CA CYS A 45 -16.44 -1.90 1.12
C CYS A 45 -16.38 -3.34 1.66
N ASN A 46 -15.19 -3.88 1.96
CA ASN A 46 -15.06 -5.23 2.49
C ASN A 46 -15.07 -5.22 4.02
N LYS A 47 -16.21 -5.58 4.61
CA LYS A 47 -16.26 -6.19 5.94
C LYS A 47 -17.18 -7.41 5.89
#